data_AF-A0A2X1NSA4-F1
#
_entry.id   AF-A0A2X1NSA4-F1
#
_cell.length_a   1.000
_cell.length_b   1.000
_cell.length_c   1.000
_cell.angle_alpha   90.00
_cell.angle_beta   90.00
_cell.angle_gamma   90.00
#
_symmetry.space_group_name_H-M   'P 1'
#
loop_
_entity.id
_entity.type
_entity.pdbx_description
1 polymer ?
#
loop_
_entity_poly.entity_id
_entity_poly.type
_entity_poly.pdbx_seq_one_letter_code
_entity_poly.pdbx_strand_id
1 'polypeptide(L)'
;MEDILLQHPKIHDACVVAMPDERLGERSCAYVVLKAPHHSLSLEEVVAFFSRKRVAKYKYPEHIVVIEKLPRTASGKIQKFLLRKDIMRRLTQDVCEEIE
;
A
#
# COMPACT_ATOMS: atom_id res chain seq x y z
N MET A 1 9.39 4.35 -5.75
CA MET A 1 8.03 3.80 -5.61
C MET A 1 7.22 4.67 -4.68
N GLU A 2 7.63 4.76 -3.41
CA GLU A 2 7.08 5.67 -2.41
C GLU A 2 7.09 7.12 -2.91
N ASP A 3 8.21 7.59 -3.51
CA ASP A 3 8.31 8.95 -4.07
C ASP A 3 7.30 9.27 -5.19
N ILE A 4 6.83 8.24 -5.90
CA ILE A 4 5.81 8.40 -6.96
C ILE A 4 4.44 8.50 -6.30
N LEU A 5 4.15 7.63 -5.31
CA LEU A 5 2.91 7.69 -4.52
C LEU A 5 2.76 9.05 -3.84
N LEU A 6 3.82 9.61 -3.26
CA LEU A 6 3.80 10.91 -2.60
C LEU A 6 3.49 12.09 -3.55
N GLN A 7 3.61 11.90 -4.86
CA GLN A 7 3.18 12.90 -5.85
C GLN A 7 1.68 12.84 -6.14
N HIS A 8 0.97 11.80 -5.68
CA HIS A 8 -0.47 11.69 -5.88
C HIS A 8 -1.19 12.77 -5.05
N PRO A 9 -2.16 13.52 -5.61
CA PRO A 9 -2.79 14.65 -4.91
C PRO A 9 -3.43 14.24 -3.58
N LYS A 10 -4.08 13.06 -3.53
CA LYS A 10 -4.74 12.54 -2.33
C LYS A 10 -3.79 11.99 -1.25
N ILE A 11 -2.53 11.67 -1.56
CA ILE A 11 -1.64 10.96 -0.63
C ILE A 11 -0.84 11.97 0.20
N HIS A 12 -0.87 11.81 1.52
CA HIS A 12 -0.07 12.55 2.49
C HIS A 12 1.26 11.84 2.79
N ASP A 13 1.19 10.53 3.02
CA ASP A 13 2.32 9.69 3.41
C ASP A 13 2.18 8.31 2.77
N ALA A 14 3.29 7.62 2.48
CA ALA A 14 3.26 6.33 1.81
C ALA A 14 4.42 5.44 2.22
N CYS A 15 4.15 4.15 2.32
CA CYS A 15 5.18 3.12 2.44
C CYS A 15 4.83 1.89 1.60
N VAL A 16 5.80 1.36 0.87
CA VAL A 16 5.63 0.11 0.11
C VAL A 16 6.37 -1.02 0.80
N VAL A 17 5.67 -2.13 0.99
CA VAL A 17 6.20 -3.37 1.57
C VAL A 17 5.87 -4.58 0.69
N ALA A 18 6.66 -5.64 0.85
CA ALA A 18 6.36 -6.93 0.24
C ALA A 18 5.16 -7.57 0.96
N MET A 19 4.27 -8.12 0.16
CA MET A 19 3.08 -8.87 0.54
C MET A 19 3.22 -10.28 -0.04
N PRO A 20 3.02 -11.36 0.75
CA PRO A 20 3.08 -12.71 0.22
C PRO A 20 2.07 -12.93 -0.92
N ASP A 21 2.46 -13.72 -1.92
CA ASP A 21 1.59 -14.14 -3.03
C ASP A 21 1.90 -15.57 -3.42
N GLU A 22 0.89 -16.43 -3.56
CA GLU A 22 1.10 -17.86 -3.81
C GLU A 22 1.79 -18.15 -5.14
N ARG A 23 1.53 -17.31 -6.17
CA ARG A 23 2.03 -17.53 -7.53
C ARG A 23 3.37 -16.86 -7.79
N LEU A 24 3.54 -15.63 -7.30
CA LEU A 24 4.73 -14.81 -7.56
C LEU A 24 5.74 -14.85 -6.41
N GLY A 25 5.42 -15.53 -5.30
CA GLY A 25 6.16 -15.48 -4.04
C GLY A 25 5.85 -14.19 -3.26
N GLU A 26 6.05 -13.03 -3.89
CA GLU A 26 5.75 -11.72 -3.32
C GLU A 26 5.13 -10.77 -4.35
N ARG A 27 4.26 -9.88 -3.88
CA ARG A 27 3.72 -8.72 -4.59
C ARG A 27 3.97 -7.45 -3.78
N SER A 28 3.83 -6.29 -4.40
CA SER A 28 3.99 -5.02 -3.70
C SER A 28 2.66 -4.50 -3.15
N CYS A 29 2.66 -4.19 -1.85
CA CYS A 29 1.54 -3.57 -1.15
C CYS A 29 1.92 -2.14 -0.75
N ALA A 30 1.10 -1.18 -1.17
CA ALA A 30 1.24 0.23 -0.81
C ALA A 30 0.35 0.57 0.39
N TYR A 31 0.97 0.89 1.52
CA TYR A 31 0.29 1.56 2.63
C TYR A 31 0.30 3.06 2.38
N VAL A 32 -0.86 3.70 2.48
CA VAL A 32 -1.02 5.14 2.24
C VAL A 32 -1.80 5.81 3.36
N VAL A 33 -1.41 7.04 3.68
CA VAL A 33 -2.18 7.97 4.51
C VAL A 33 -2.71 9.04 3.58
N LEU A 34 -4.01 9.34 3.67
CA LEU A 34 -4.64 10.33 2.81
C LEU A 34 -4.59 11.73 3.42
N LYS A 35 -4.55 12.75 2.57
CA LYS A 35 -4.78 14.14 2.99
C LYS A 35 -6.27 14.35 3.26
N ALA A 36 -6.61 15.09 4.30
CA ALA A 36 -7.98 15.57 4.49
C ALA A 36 -8.40 16.46 3.30
N PRO A 37 -9.67 16.42 2.84
CA PRO A 37 -10.80 15.62 3.35
C PRO A 37 -10.97 14.28 2.61
N HIS A 38 -9.93 13.72 1.99
CA HIS A 38 -10.06 12.45 1.28
C HIS A 38 -10.16 11.28 2.26
N HIS A 39 -11.14 10.39 2.04
CA HIS A 39 -11.40 9.22 2.89
C HIS A 39 -11.08 7.89 2.21
N SER A 40 -10.96 7.87 0.88
CA SER A 40 -10.67 6.66 0.10
C SER A 40 -9.75 6.96 -1.09
N LEU A 41 -9.02 5.91 -1.47
CA LEU A 41 -8.19 5.85 -2.67
C LEU A 41 -8.14 4.40 -3.12
N SER A 42 -8.65 4.12 -4.32
CA SER A 42 -8.67 2.76 -4.87
C SER A 42 -7.34 2.39 -5.55
N LEU A 43 -7.13 1.09 -5.78
CA LEU A 43 -5.95 0.60 -6.51
C LEU A 43 -5.95 1.10 -7.96
N GLU A 44 -7.12 1.14 -8.60
CA GLU A 44 -7.30 1.61 -9.97
C GLU A 44 -6.91 3.08 -10.12
N GLU A 45 -7.25 3.92 -9.14
CA GLU A 45 -6.84 5.33 -9.12
C GLU A 45 -5.31 5.46 -9.10
N VAL A 46 -4.64 4.65 -8.28
CA VAL A 46 -3.18 4.63 -8.19
C VAL A 46 -2.54 4.11 -9.48
N VAL A 47 -3.07 3.03 -10.04
CA VAL A 47 -2.62 2.47 -11.32
C VAL A 47 -2.78 3.49 -12.46
N ALA A 48 -3.92 4.18 -12.52
CA ALA A 48 -4.17 5.24 -13.49
C ALA A 48 -3.17 6.39 -13.34
N PHE A 49 -2.84 6.79 -12.10
CA PHE A 49 -1.84 7.82 -11.84
C PHE A 49 -0.43 7.38 -12.28
N PHE A 50 -0.03 6.14 -11.96
CA PHE A 50 1.25 5.58 -12.37
C PHE A 50 1.38 5.48 -13.89
N SER A 51 0.30 5.09 -14.56
CA SER A 51 0.21 5.05 -16.03
C SER A 51 0.41 6.44 -16.64
N ARG A 52 -0.27 7.47 -16.12
CA ARG A 52 -0.08 8.87 -16.57
C ARG A 52 1.36 9.37 -16.38
N LYS A 53 2.04 8.90 -15.33
CA LYS A 53 3.46 9.18 -15.05
C LYS A 53 4.44 8.33 -15.88
N ARG A 54 3.94 7.48 -16.79
CA ARG A 54 4.72 6.56 -17.65
C ARG A 54 5.63 5.63 -16.84
N VAL A 55 5.17 5.23 -15.66
CA VAL A 55 5.88 4.24 -14.85
C VAL A 55 5.70 2.87 -15.49
N ALA A 56 6.76 2.04 -15.49
CA ALA A 56 6.69 0.68 -16.01
C ALA A 56 5.72 -0.17 -15.16
N LYS A 57 4.88 -0.99 -15.82
CA LYS A 57 3.78 -1.75 -15.18
C LYS A 57 4.23 -2.67 -14.05
N TYR A 58 5.41 -3.28 -14.17
CA TYR A 58 5.96 -4.17 -13.12
C TYR A 58 6.31 -3.43 -11.82
N LYS A 59 6.31 -2.09 -11.84
CA LYS A 59 6.46 -1.24 -10.65
C LYS A 59 5.11 -0.79 -10.11
N TYR A 60 3.97 -1.29 -10.58
CA TYR A 60 2.69 -0.85 -10.05
C TYR A 60 2.45 -1.57 -8.73
N PRO A 61 1.92 -0.90 -7.70
CA PRO A 61 1.40 -1.62 -6.55
C PRO A 61 0.28 -2.56 -7.01
N GLU A 62 0.25 -3.76 -6.44
CA GLU A 62 -0.78 -4.76 -6.69
C GLU A 62 -1.81 -4.83 -5.56
N HIS A 63 -1.54 -4.17 -4.44
CA HIS A 63 -2.47 -4.00 -3.34
C HIS A 63 -2.28 -2.63 -2.69
N ILE A 64 -3.36 -2.08 -2.12
CA ILE A 64 -3.34 -0.81 -1.40
C ILE A 64 -4.07 -0.93 -0.08
N VAL A 65 -3.48 -0.40 0.98
CA VAL A 65 -4.09 -0.28 2.29
C VAL A 65 -4.09 1.17 2.71
N VAL A 66 -5.27 1.73 2.92
CA VAL A 66 -5.43 3.07 3.48
C VAL A 66 -5.42 2.97 5.01
N ILE A 67 -4.56 3.73 5.67
CA ILE A 67 -4.45 3.80 7.13
C ILE A 67 -4.38 5.25 7.61
N GLU A 68 -4.68 5.48 8.89
CA GLU A 68 -4.63 6.82 9.48
C GLU A 68 -3.21 7.36 9.66
N LYS A 69 -2.24 6.48 10.00
CA LYS A 69 -0.85 6.85 10.20
C LYS A 69 0.10 5.67 9.99
N LEU A 70 1.28 5.93 9.42
CA LEU A 70 2.33 4.93 9.32
C LEU A 70 3.00 4.70 10.69
N PRO A 71 3.27 3.43 11.06
CA PRO A 71 3.96 3.12 12.30
C PRO A 71 5.41 3.60 12.21
N ARG A 72 5.86 4.39 13.19
CA ARG A 72 7.20 4.98 13.23
C ARG A 72 7.88 4.71 14.56
N THR A 73 9.22 4.70 14.57
CA THR A 73 10.02 4.72 15.80
C THR A 73 9.97 6.11 16.44
N ALA A 74 10.48 6.25 17.67
CA ALA A 74 10.65 7.56 18.31
C ALA A 74 11.50 8.54 17.47
N SER A 75 12.42 8.03 16.66
CA SER A 75 13.22 8.80 15.70
C SER A 75 12.53 9.09 14.36
N GLY A 76 11.25 8.73 14.21
CA GLY A 76 10.45 9.01 13.02
C GLY A 76 10.63 8.02 11.85
N LYS A 77 11.48 6.99 11.99
CA LYS A 77 11.68 5.98 10.93
C LYS A 77 10.49 5.05 10.83
N ILE A 78 10.03 4.77 9.61
CA ILE A 78 8.91 3.85 9.39
C ILE A 78 9.30 2.42 9.78
N GLN A 79 8.47 1.79 10.59
CA GLN A 79 8.64 0.41 11.04
C GLN A 79 8.03 -0.56 10.02
N LYS A 80 8.71 -0.75 8.87
CA LYS A 80 8.21 -1.59 7.75
C LYS A 80 7.86 -3.03 8.16
N PHE A 81 8.53 -3.58 9.20
CA PHE A 81 8.23 -4.92 9.70
C PHE A 81 6.82 -5.04 10.29
N LEU A 82 6.28 -3.98 10.91
CA LEU A 82 4.91 -3.97 11.42
C LEU A 82 3.90 -3.98 10.29
N LEU A 83 4.17 -3.24 9.20
CA LEU A 83 3.34 -3.24 8.01
C LEU A 83 3.34 -4.61 7.29
N ARG A 84 4.51 -5.27 7.21
CA ARG A 84 4.58 -6.65 6.68
C ARG A 84 3.75 -7.63 7.52
N LYS A 85 3.85 -7.55 8.85
CA LYS A 85 3.01 -8.36 9.76
C LYS A 85 1.53 -8.01 9.65
N ASP A 86 1.20 -6.77 9.38
CA ASP A 86 -0.18 -6.31 9.19
C ASP A 86 -0.79 -6.88 7.91
N ILE A 87 -0.11 -6.76 6.76
CA ILE A 87 -0.64 -7.29 5.51
C ILE A 87 -0.76 -8.81 5.54
N MET A 88 0.18 -9.53 6.16
CA MET A 88 0.07 -10.98 6.37
C MET A 88 -1.20 -11.34 7.15
N ARG A 89 -1.51 -10.58 8.21
CA ARG A 89 -2.74 -10.82 9.00
C ARG A 89 -4.01 -10.53 8.20
N ARG A 90 -4.05 -9.42 7.46
CA ARG A 90 -5.19 -9.06 6.59
C ARG A 90 -5.49 -10.17 5.57
N LEU A 91 -4.46 -10.64 4.86
CA LEU A 91 -4.62 -11.72 3.90
C LEU A 91 -5.16 -13.01 4.53
N THR A 92 -4.74 -13.36 5.75
CA THR A 92 -5.29 -14.54 6.44
C THR A 92 -6.74 -14.34 6.88
N GLN A 93 -7.15 -13.12 7.21
CA GLN A 93 -8.53 -12.82 7.58
C GLN A 93 -9.47 -12.86 6.37
N ASP A 94 -9.01 -12.35 5.22
CA ASP A 94 -9.78 -12.38 3.97
C ASP A 94 -10.07 -13.83 3.53
N VAL A 95 -9.13 -14.77 3.74
CA VAL A 95 -9.33 -16.21 3.42
C VAL A 95 -10.36 -16.88 4.34
N CYS A 96 -10.51 -16.42 5.60
CA CYS A 96 -11.52 -16.99 6.50
C CYS A 96 -12.95 -16.55 6.13
N GLU A 97 -13.13 -15.34 5.57
CA GLU A 97 -14.45 -14.84 5.16
C GLU A 97 -14.95 -15.46 3.85
N GLU A 98 -14.06 -16.03 3.02
CA GLU A 98 -14.45 -16.71 1.76
C GLU A 98 -14.84 -18.19 1.92
N ILE A 99 -14.71 -18.77 3.13
CA ILE A 99 -14.99 -20.20 3.41
C ILE A 99 -16.35 -20.43 4.09
N GLU A 100 -17.11 -19.38 4.45
CA GLU A 100 -18.50 -19.46 4.94
C GLU A 100 -19.53 -19.19 3.83
#